data_AF-A0A7S3TVE1-F1
#
_entry.id   AF-A0A7S3TVE1-F1
#
_cell.length_a   1.000
_cell.length_b   1.000
_cell.length_c   1.000
_cell.angle_alpha   90.00
_cell.angle_beta   90.00
_cell.angle_gamma   90.00
#
_symmetry.space_group_name_H-M   'P 1'
#
loop_
_entity.id
_entity.type
_entity.pdbx_description
1 polymer ?
#
loop_
_entity_poly.entity_id
_entity_poly.type
_entity_poly.pdbx_seq_one_letter_code
_entity_poly.pdbx_strand_id
1 'polypeptide(L)'
;CHESKCCHSIGAQCYRKNEYWASCKPSCSTEPDPEDNNKTWTCDELGPRSWGLALKGWPSLYCFHVMRVTGYEPNLTKAQLNASAGIFACDGYDLLADGVLSLGFPPGKTDKKDEVVTIESTKGIEVGVSQDGTAGNAKLFMKAWDTIIANGRFRDFDWTIKVDPDAVLIAWRVRDHMRAHVGESVYVVNCNKFPSSPNFPMMFGAVEVFSAAAMNAYAAGSWKCGQQLPWGSWGEDYYMTHCMDFLGVGRIGDFAILGDNMCTGANCADTFVASFHPFKDIGSWFQCWGQATAPGGPPSTR
;
A
#
# COMPACT_ATOMS: atom_id res chain seq x y z
N CYS A 1 -12.61 -18.38 -18.29
CA CYS A 1 -12.96 -18.37 -16.86
C CYS A 1 -13.83 -19.56 -16.43
N HIS A 2 -14.35 -20.39 -17.36
CA HIS A 2 -15.18 -21.55 -17.03
C HIS A 2 -14.55 -22.51 -16.02
N GLU A 3 -13.28 -22.89 -16.23
CA GLU A 3 -12.55 -23.76 -15.32
C GLU A 3 -11.93 -22.99 -14.15
N SER A 4 -11.27 -21.87 -14.44
CA SER A 4 -10.55 -21.06 -13.43
C SER A 4 -11.47 -20.37 -12.43
N LYS A 5 -12.73 -20.10 -12.81
CA LYS A 5 -13.72 -19.29 -12.06
C LYS A 5 -13.20 -17.89 -11.71
N CYS A 6 -12.18 -17.43 -12.41
CA CYS A 6 -11.53 -16.14 -12.21
C CYS A 6 -11.51 -15.36 -13.52
N CYS A 7 -11.64 -14.04 -13.40
CA CYS A 7 -11.52 -13.09 -14.48
C CYS A 7 -10.30 -12.20 -14.28
N HIS A 8 -9.73 -11.69 -15.37
CA HIS A 8 -8.57 -10.78 -15.32
C HIS A 8 -9.01 -9.31 -15.30
N SER A 9 -10.12 -8.99 -15.98
CA SER A 9 -10.64 -7.63 -16.08
C SER A 9 -11.31 -7.16 -14.79
N ILE A 10 -11.12 -5.88 -14.47
CA ILE A 10 -11.72 -5.20 -13.31
C ILE A 10 -13.25 -5.23 -13.40
N GLY A 11 -13.91 -5.59 -12.30
CA GLY A 11 -15.38 -5.61 -12.19
C GLY A 11 -16.05 -6.68 -13.06
N ALA A 12 -15.28 -7.51 -13.77
CA ALA A 12 -15.82 -8.56 -14.61
C ALA A 12 -16.22 -9.77 -13.77
N GLN A 13 -17.43 -10.23 -13.94
CA GLN A 13 -17.89 -11.49 -13.39
C GLN A 13 -17.71 -12.57 -14.46
N CYS A 14 -17.23 -13.74 -14.06
CA CYS A 14 -17.30 -14.89 -14.94
C CYS A 14 -18.77 -15.33 -14.99
N TYR A 15 -19.42 -15.13 -16.12
CA TYR A 15 -20.80 -15.56 -16.33
C TYR A 15 -20.82 -16.80 -17.21
N ARG A 16 -21.58 -17.80 -16.79
CA ARG A 16 -21.83 -19.00 -17.57
C ARG A 16 -22.78 -18.67 -18.73
N LYS A 17 -22.43 -19.14 -19.92
CA LYS A 17 -23.33 -19.21 -21.07
C LYS A 17 -24.11 -20.52 -21.06
N ASN A 18 -23.38 -21.64 -20.94
CA ASN A 18 -23.89 -23.00 -20.87
C ASN A 18 -22.86 -23.90 -20.15
N GLU A 19 -23.11 -25.22 -20.11
CA GLU A 19 -22.27 -26.20 -19.39
C GLU A 19 -20.82 -26.31 -19.92
N TYR A 20 -20.52 -25.78 -21.11
CA TYR A 20 -19.20 -25.88 -21.74
C TYR A 20 -18.48 -24.53 -21.83
N TRP A 21 -19.17 -23.41 -21.59
CA TRP A 21 -18.63 -22.07 -21.84
C TRP A 21 -19.00 -21.04 -20.78
N ALA A 22 -18.01 -20.27 -20.36
CA ALA A 22 -18.18 -19.08 -19.55
C ALA A 22 -17.15 -18.02 -19.93
N SER A 23 -17.56 -16.76 -19.87
CA SER A 23 -16.71 -15.62 -20.21
C SER A 23 -16.80 -14.52 -19.16
N CYS A 24 -15.74 -13.72 -19.10
CA CYS A 24 -15.66 -12.55 -18.24
C CYS A 24 -16.43 -11.41 -18.89
N LYS A 25 -17.51 -10.94 -18.24
CA LYS A 25 -18.29 -9.78 -18.69
C LYS A 25 -18.57 -8.83 -17.51
N PRO A 26 -18.72 -7.52 -17.73
CA PRO A 26 -19.11 -6.58 -16.68
C PRO A 26 -20.56 -6.81 -16.19
N SER A 27 -21.44 -7.20 -17.11
CA SER A 27 -22.83 -7.57 -16.86
C SER A 27 -23.24 -8.71 -17.81
N CYS A 28 -24.32 -9.41 -17.48
CA CYS A 28 -24.89 -10.48 -18.28
C CYS A 28 -26.41 -10.33 -18.34
N SER A 29 -27.00 -10.68 -19.49
CA SER A 29 -28.45 -10.72 -19.70
C SER A 29 -28.84 -12.11 -20.21
N THR A 30 -30.00 -12.61 -19.76
CA THR A 30 -30.58 -13.85 -20.27
C THR A 30 -31.28 -13.65 -21.61
N GLU A 31 -31.51 -12.39 -22.01
CA GLU A 31 -32.02 -12.05 -23.34
C GLU A 31 -31.03 -12.45 -24.44
N PRO A 32 -31.50 -12.66 -25.68
CA PRO A 32 -30.63 -12.93 -26.83
C PRO A 32 -29.52 -11.89 -26.95
N ASP A 33 -28.26 -12.32 -26.82
CA ASP A 33 -27.08 -11.44 -26.84
C ASP A 33 -26.75 -11.04 -28.28
N PRO A 34 -26.92 -9.76 -28.67
CA PRO A 34 -26.67 -9.31 -30.04
C PRO A 34 -25.19 -9.41 -30.44
N GLU A 35 -24.28 -9.42 -29.46
CA GLU A 35 -22.82 -9.53 -29.69
C GLU A 35 -22.37 -10.99 -29.83
N ASP A 36 -23.26 -11.94 -29.60
CA ASP A 36 -23.01 -13.38 -29.67
C ASP A 36 -24.08 -14.07 -30.52
N ASN A 37 -24.38 -13.49 -31.69
CA ASN A 37 -25.32 -14.01 -32.68
C ASN A 37 -26.72 -14.32 -32.10
N ASN A 38 -27.26 -13.44 -31.25
CA ASN A 38 -28.54 -13.60 -30.57
C ASN A 38 -28.66 -14.90 -29.75
N LYS A 39 -27.56 -15.41 -29.20
CA LYS A 39 -27.59 -16.57 -28.30
C LYS A 39 -27.98 -16.15 -26.88
N THR A 40 -28.74 -16.99 -26.20
CA THR A 40 -29.13 -16.79 -24.79
C THR A 40 -28.05 -17.30 -23.84
N TRP A 41 -27.90 -16.64 -22.69
CA TRP A 41 -26.96 -17.00 -21.64
C TRP A 41 -27.70 -17.39 -20.36
N THR A 42 -27.17 -18.36 -19.60
CA THR A 42 -27.69 -18.67 -18.26
C THR A 42 -27.37 -17.57 -17.25
N CYS A 43 -26.26 -16.85 -17.44
CA CYS A 43 -25.76 -15.82 -16.53
C CYS A 43 -25.47 -16.28 -15.10
N ASP A 44 -25.28 -17.58 -14.85
CA ASP A 44 -24.78 -18.05 -13.55
C ASP A 44 -23.41 -17.43 -13.27
N GLU A 45 -23.24 -16.86 -12.08
CA GLU A 45 -21.98 -16.31 -11.61
C GLU A 45 -21.04 -17.44 -11.17
N LEU A 46 -19.92 -17.62 -11.88
CA LEU A 46 -18.91 -18.63 -11.55
C LEU A 46 -17.73 -18.00 -10.81
N GLY A 47 -17.62 -18.27 -9.51
CA GLY A 47 -16.59 -17.67 -8.66
C GLY A 47 -16.86 -16.20 -8.35
N PRO A 48 -16.00 -15.58 -7.53
CA PRO A 48 -16.18 -14.18 -7.15
C PRO A 48 -16.01 -13.26 -8.37
N ARG A 49 -16.72 -12.13 -8.35
CA ARG A 49 -16.52 -11.05 -9.34
C ARG A 49 -15.04 -10.65 -9.31
N SER A 50 -14.38 -10.72 -10.45
CA SER A 50 -12.98 -10.29 -10.55
C SER A 50 -12.90 -8.85 -10.14
N TRP A 51 -12.04 -8.60 -9.17
CA TRP A 51 -11.74 -7.24 -8.76
C TRP A 51 -10.80 -6.58 -9.76
N GLY A 52 -10.06 -7.37 -10.56
CA GLY A 52 -9.08 -6.94 -11.57
C GLY A 52 -8.05 -5.95 -11.02
N LEU A 53 -6.80 -6.19 -11.39
CA LEU A 53 -5.68 -5.34 -11.00
C LEU A 53 -5.87 -3.90 -11.50
N ALA A 54 -5.56 -2.92 -10.64
CA ALA A 54 -5.42 -1.47 -10.92
C ALA A 54 -6.70 -0.66 -11.23
N LEU A 55 -7.62 -0.50 -10.27
CA LEU A 55 -8.79 0.41 -10.38
C LEU A 55 -8.40 1.89 -10.60
N LYS A 56 -7.24 2.30 -10.11
CA LYS A 56 -6.77 3.69 -10.10
C LYS A 56 -5.48 3.91 -10.90
N GLY A 57 -4.75 2.85 -11.25
CA GLY A 57 -3.60 2.93 -12.16
C GLY A 57 -2.63 1.77 -12.03
N TRP A 58 -1.75 1.59 -13.02
CA TRP A 58 -0.78 0.49 -13.09
C TRP A 58 0.68 0.95 -12.85
N PRO A 59 1.49 0.19 -12.07
CA PRO A 59 1.13 -1.02 -11.32
C PRO A 59 0.15 -0.76 -10.17
N SER A 60 -0.57 -1.81 -9.75
CA SER A 60 -1.58 -1.72 -8.70
C SER A 60 -0.93 -1.58 -7.32
N LEU A 61 -1.47 -0.67 -6.50
CA LEU A 61 -0.92 -0.33 -5.20
C LEU A 61 -1.87 -0.72 -4.07
N TYR A 62 -1.37 -1.46 -3.09
CA TYR A 62 -1.99 -1.67 -1.79
C TYR A 62 -1.25 -0.84 -0.75
N CYS A 63 -1.93 0.09 -0.10
CA CYS A 63 -1.30 1.02 0.85
C CYS A 63 -1.97 0.91 2.22
N PHE A 64 -1.21 0.96 3.31
CA PHE A 64 -1.81 0.96 4.64
C PHE A 64 -1.12 1.92 5.59
N HIS A 65 -1.90 2.42 6.55
CA HIS A 65 -1.39 3.15 7.69
C HIS A 65 -1.32 2.25 8.92
N VAL A 66 -0.34 2.52 9.78
CA VAL A 66 -0.39 2.19 11.20
C VAL A 66 -0.54 3.51 11.93
N MET A 67 -1.62 3.69 12.69
CA MET A 67 -1.95 4.96 13.33
C MET A 67 -2.46 4.76 14.75
N ARG A 68 -2.47 5.84 15.52
CA ARG A 68 -3.11 5.94 16.82
C ARG A 68 -4.52 6.47 16.64
N VAL A 69 -5.46 5.98 17.43
CA VAL A 69 -6.84 6.51 17.49
C VAL A 69 -6.93 7.81 18.29
N THR A 70 -5.81 8.29 18.84
CA THR A 70 -5.69 9.53 19.60
C THR A 70 -4.58 10.41 19.03
N GLY A 71 -4.59 11.71 19.34
CA GLY A 71 -3.61 12.66 18.82
C GLY A 71 -4.05 13.28 17.47
N TYR A 72 -3.08 13.64 16.63
CA TYR A 72 -3.34 14.34 15.37
C TYR A 72 -3.73 13.41 14.21
N GLU A 73 -3.26 12.16 14.24
CA GLU A 73 -3.41 11.19 13.15
C GLU A 73 -4.89 10.92 12.78
N PRO A 74 -5.85 10.74 13.72
CA PRO A 74 -7.26 10.54 13.38
C PRO A 74 -7.85 11.59 12.44
N ASN A 75 -7.64 12.87 12.77
CA ASN A 75 -8.20 13.97 12.01
C ASN A 75 -7.44 14.18 10.69
N LEU A 76 -6.13 13.96 10.69
CA LEU A 76 -5.31 14.03 9.49
C LEU A 76 -5.70 12.94 8.47
N THR A 77 -5.78 11.67 8.90
CA THR A 77 -6.20 10.55 8.04
C THR A 77 -7.64 10.71 7.56
N LYS A 78 -8.55 11.22 8.41
CA LYS A 78 -9.93 11.53 7.98
C LYS A 78 -9.96 12.61 6.89
N ALA A 79 -9.13 13.65 7.01
CA ALA A 79 -9.03 14.68 5.98
C ALA A 79 -8.48 14.12 4.66
N GLN A 80 -7.49 13.23 4.70
CA GLN A 80 -6.99 12.50 3.53
C GLN A 80 -8.09 11.65 2.86
N LEU A 81 -8.91 10.94 3.64
CA LEU A 81 -10.05 10.15 3.14
C LEU A 81 -11.04 11.05 2.38
N ASN A 82 -11.43 12.17 2.99
CA ASN A 82 -12.37 13.13 2.39
C ASN A 82 -11.84 13.73 1.07
N ALA A 83 -10.52 13.83 0.93
CA ALA A 83 -9.89 14.32 -0.29
C ALA A 83 -9.54 13.21 -1.30
N SER A 84 -9.77 11.93 -0.96
CA SER A 84 -9.26 10.78 -1.73
C SER A 84 -7.75 10.87 -2.02
N ALA A 85 -6.99 11.38 -1.05
CA ALA A 85 -5.56 11.67 -1.14
C ALA A 85 -4.72 10.68 -0.32
N GLY A 86 -3.38 10.70 -0.50
CA GLY A 86 -2.48 9.79 0.20
C GLY A 86 -2.77 8.32 -0.11
N ILE A 87 -2.84 7.46 0.91
CA ILE A 87 -3.14 6.03 0.72
C ILE A 87 -4.52 5.78 0.11
N PHE A 88 -5.46 6.73 0.25
CA PHE A 88 -6.80 6.63 -0.33
C PHE A 88 -6.78 6.81 -1.86
N ALA A 89 -5.65 7.19 -2.46
CA ALA A 89 -5.41 7.16 -3.90
C ALA A 89 -4.83 5.82 -4.40
N CYS A 90 -4.48 4.89 -3.49
CA CYS A 90 -4.08 3.53 -3.84
C CYS A 90 -5.29 2.66 -4.20
N ASP A 91 -5.06 1.57 -4.93
CA ASP A 91 -6.09 0.67 -5.45
C ASP A 91 -6.78 -0.11 -4.33
N GLY A 92 -6.03 -0.45 -3.28
CA GLY A 92 -6.54 -0.99 -2.03
C GLY A 92 -5.86 -0.33 -0.84
N TYR A 93 -6.57 -0.28 0.28
CA TYR A 93 -6.01 0.22 1.53
C TYR A 93 -6.64 -0.37 2.77
N ASP A 94 -5.84 -0.49 3.82
CA ASP A 94 -6.27 -0.82 5.18
C ASP A 94 -5.75 0.24 6.17
N LEU A 95 -6.41 0.35 7.32
CA LEU A 95 -5.99 1.23 8.42
C LEU A 95 -5.80 0.40 9.67
N LEU A 96 -4.57 0.23 10.12
CA LEU A 96 -4.26 -0.47 11.34
C LEU A 96 -4.13 0.54 12.49
N ALA A 97 -4.70 0.24 13.65
CA ALA A 97 -4.58 1.14 14.80
C ALA A 97 -4.54 0.44 16.17
N ASP A 98 -4.25 1.23 17.20
CA ASP A 98 -4.29 0.84 18.63
C ASP A 98 -5.71 0.77 19.21
N GLY A 99 -6.73 0.97 18.37
CA GLY A 99 -8.15 0.85 18.69
C GLY A 99 -9.03 0.84 17.44
N VAL A 100 -10.34 0.70 17.63
CA VAL A 100 -11.35 0.79 16.56
C VAL A 100 -11.86 2.23 16.45
N LEU A 101 -11.76 2.81 15.25
CA LEU A 101 -12.20 4.15 14.92
C LEU A 101 -12.81 4.16 13.51
N SER A 102 -14.01 4.73 13.37
CA SER A 102 -14.58 5.05 12.07
C SER A 102 -14.09 6.42 11.59
N LEU A 103 -13.55 6.48 10.37
CA LEU A 103 -13.23 7.73 9.70
C LEU A 103 -14.41 8.29 8.89
N GLY A 104 -15.49 7.52 8.75
CA GLY A 104 -16.65 7.85 7.93
C GLY A 104 -16.60 7.16 6.57
N PHE A 105 -17.12 7.82 5.54
CA PHE A 105 -17.28 7.25 4.21
C PHE A 105 -16.40 7.97 3.18
N PRO A 106 -15.86 7.26 2.18
CA PRO A 106 -15.23 7.89 1.03
C PRO A 106 -16.20 8.85 0.31
N PRO A 107 -15.69 9.87 -0.42
CA PRO A 107 -16.54 10.78 -1.18
C PRO A 107 -17.51 10.05 -2.12
N GLY A 108 -18.79 10.43 -2.06
CA GLY A 108 -19.85 9.85 -2.89
C GLY A 108 -20.31 8.46 -2.44
N LYS A 109 -19.85 7.95 -1.29
CA LYS A 109 -20.28 6.69 -0.69
C LYS A 109 -21.10 6.93 0.57
N THR A 110 -22.13 6.11 0.75
CA THR A 110 -23.02 6.18 1.93
C THR A 110 -23.43 4.80 2.44
N ASP A 111 -23.17 3.72 1.69
CA ASP A 111 -23.52 2.37 2.11
C ASP A 111 -22.62 1.96 3.28
N LYS A 112 -23.20 1.34 4.32
CA LYS A 112 -22.46 0.90 5.52
C LYS A 112 -21.25 0.00 5.21
N LYS A 113 -21.31 -0.78 4.12
CA LYS A 113 -20.21 -1.63 3.63
C LYS A 113 -19.00 -0.83 3.14
N ASP A 114 -19.19 0.43 2.77
CA ASP A 114 -18.15 1.34 2.27
C ASP A 114 -17.57 2.21 3.40
N GLU A 115 -18.02 2.05 4.64
CA GLU A 115 -17.45 2.78 5.78
C GLU A 115 -15.99 2.36 6.02
N VAL A 116 -15.13 3.36 6.22
CA VAL A 116 -13.72 3.15 6.49
C VAL A 116 -13.51 3.12 8.01
N VAL A 117 -13.15 1.95 8.51
CA VAL A 117 -12.95 1.68 9.94
C VAL A 117 -11.57 1.08 10.15
N THR A 118 -10.88 1.48 11.21
CA THR A 118 -9.59 0.91 11.58
C THR A 118 -9.71 -0.53 12.07
N ILE A 119 -8.70 -1.34 11.77
CA ILE A 119 -8.50 -2.68 12.30
C ILE A 119 -7.64 -2.54 13.57
N GLU A 120 -8.21 -2.89 14.72
CA GLU A 120 -7.47 -2.93 15.99
C GLU A 120 -6.39 -4.02 15.90
N SER A 121 -5.12 -3.64 15.95
CA SER A 121 -3.98 -4.56 15.78
C SER A 121 -2.86 -4.35 16.79
N THR A 122 -2.67 -3.14 17.32
CA THR A 122 -1.49 -2.76 18.11
C THR A 122 -1.77 -2.43 19.58
N LYS A 123 -3.01 -2.64 20.03
CA LYS A 123 -3.46 -2.30 21.39
C LYS A 123 -2.65 -3.01 22.47
N GLY A 124 -2.17 -2.25 23.44
CA GLY A 124 -1.47 -2.77 24.62
C GLY A 124 -0.04 -3.26 24.35
N ILE A 125 0.54 -2.96 23.19
CA ILE A 125 1.95 -3.25 22.90
C ILE A 125 2.80 -2.07 23.39
N GLU A 126 3.62 -2.31 24.42
CA GLU A 126 4.59 -1.32 24.90
C GLU A 126 5.68 -1.06 23.86
N VAL A 127 6.03 0.22 23.68
CA VAL A 127 7.08 0.67 22.76
C VAL A 127 8.33 1.00 23.57
N GLY A 128 9.46 0.39 23.22
CA GLY A 128 10.77 0.65 23.84
C GLY A 128 11.52 1.82 23.20
N VAL A 129 12.81 1.94 23.50
CA VAL A 129 13.75 2.87 22.84
C VAL A 129 14.77 2.04 22.05
N SER A 130 15.00 2.37 20.79
CA SER A 130 15.92 1.68 19.89
C SER A 130 17.37 2.15 20.06
N GLN A 131 18.32 1.44 19.43
CA GLN A 131 19.76 1.70 19.54
C GLN A 131 20.18 3.10 19.06
N ASP A 132 19.46 3.69 18.12
CA ASP A 132 19.68 5.04 17.58
C ASP A 132 18.98 6.15 18.38
N GLY A 133 18.33 5.80 19.51
CA GLY A 133 17.60 6.74 20.36
C GLY A 133 16.18 7.07 19.88
N THR A 134 15.67 6.35 18.89
CA THR A 134 14.27 6.45 18.44
C THR A 134 13.38 5.41 19.15
N ALA A 135 12.17 5.16 18.66
CA ALA A 135 11.27 4.19 19.26
C ALA A 135 11.68 2.76 18.88
N GLY A 136 11.98 1.91 19.88
CA GLY A 136 12.13 0.46 19.73
C GLY A 136 10.76 -0.20 19.55
N ASN A 137 10.12 0.11 18.43
CA ASN A 137 8.73 -0.20 18.11
C ASN A 137 8.59 -1.46 17.23
N ALA A 138 9.68 -2.18 16.91
CA ALA A 138 9.67 -3.33 16.00
C ALA A 138 8.56 -4.34 16.35
N LYS A 139 8.35 -4.65 17.63
CA LYS A 139 7.28 -5.57 18.08
C LYS A 139 5.87 -5.11 17.68
N LEU A 140 5.60 -3.81 17.76
CA LEU A 140 4.31 -3.21 17.37
C LEU A 140 4.08 -3.38 15.87
N PHE A 141 5.11 -3.11 15.07
CA PHE A 141 5.03 -3.23 13.62
C PHE A 141 5.04 -4.67 13.12
N MET A 142 5.76 -5.59 13.78
CA MET A 142 5.65 -7.02 13.53
C MET A 142 4.18 -7.47 13.63
N LYS A 143 3.46 -7.02 14.67
CA LYS A 143 2.03 -7.32 14.83
C LYS A 143 1.16 -6.66 13.76
N ALA A 144 1.49 -5.44 13.33
CA ALA A 144 0.80 -4.78 12.23
C ALA A 144 0.96 -5.60 10.93
N TRP A 145 2.19 -6.02 10.60
CA TRP A 145 2.47 -6.86 9.45
C TRP A 145 1.81 -8.25 9.52
N ASP A 146 1.77 -8.88 10.70
CA ASP A 146 1.01 -10.13 10.91
C ASP A 146 -0.48 -9.95 10.58
N THR A 147 -1.03 -8.77 10.91
CA THR A 147 -2.44 -8.44 10.60
C THR A 147 -2.66 -8.29 9.10
N ILE A 148 -1.75 -7.62 8.38
CA ILE A 148 -1.78 -7.53 6.91
C ILE A 148 -1.67 -8.92 6.28
N ILE A 149 -0.77 -9.77 6.78
CA ILE A 149 -0.57 -11.14 6.28
C ILE A 149 -1.85 -11.98 6.47
N ALA A 150 -2.43 -11.91 7.67
CA ALA A 150 -3.63 -12.66 8.02
C ALA A 150 -4.87 -12.21 7.22
N ASN A 151 -5.00 -10.91 6.93
CA ASN A 151 -6.04 -10.40 6.04
C ASN A 151 -5.83 -10.89 4.60
N GLY A 152 -4.57 -10.93 4.14
CA GLY A 152 -4.20 -11.51 2.84
C GLY A 152 -4.53 -10.64 1.64
N ARG A 153 -5.25 -9.53 1.82
CA ARG A 153 -5.64 -8.58 0.76
C ARG A 153 -4.47 -8.04 -0.07
N PHE A 154 -3.30 -7.89 0.54
CA PHE A 154 -2.09 -7.44 -0.16
C PHE A 154 -1.68 -8.32 -1.35
N ARG A 155 -2.13 -9.60 -1.38
CA ARG A 155 -1.82 -10.55 -2.45
C ARG A 155 -2.50 -10.22 -3.78
N ASP A 156 -3.50 -9.35 -3.75
CA ASP A 156 -4.27 -8.93 -4.93
C ASP A 156 -3.62 -7.74 -5.67
N PHE A 157 -2.44 -7.29 -5.23
CA PHE A 157 -1.78 -6.07 -5.73
C PHE A 157 -0.31 -6.32 -6.06
N ASP A 158 0.24 -5.52 -6.99
CA ASP A 158 1.63 -5.61 -7.42
C ASP A 158 2.61 -5.12 -6.35
N TRP A 159 2.19 -4.12 -5.57
CA TRP A 159 3.00 -3.47 -4.54
C TRP A 159 2.24 -3.29 -3.23
N THR A 160 2.92 -3.55 -2.11
CA THR A 160 2.46 -3.25 -0.75
C THR A 160 3.28 -2.11 -0.17
N ILE A 161 2.59 -1.10 0.33
CA ILE A 161 3.22 0.14 0.79
C ILE A 161 2.71 0.48 2.20
N LYS A 162 3.62 0.47 3.18
CA LYS A 162 3.34 1.10 4.47
C LYS A 162 3.63 2.59 4.33
N VAL A 163 2.72 3.43 4.79
CA VAL A 163 2.87 4.89 4.77
C VAL A 163 2.53 5.41 6.15
N ASP A 164 3.31 6.34 6.69
CA ASP A 164 2.91 7.03 7.92
C ASP A 164 1.80 8.05 7.66
N PRO A 165 0.86 8.28 8.60
CA PRO A 165 -0.21 9.26 8.40
C PRO A 165 0.25 10.67 8.05
N ASP A 166 1.45 11.07 8.47
CA ASP A 166 2.05 12.38 8.19
C ASP A 166 3.01 12.38 6.98
N ALA A 167 3.07 11.30 6.21
CA ALA A 167 3.71 11.27 4.90
C ALA A 167 2.69 11.62 3.79
N VAL A 168 3.08 12.50 2.88
CA VAL A 168 2.27 12.98 1.75
C VAL A 168 2.56 12.10 0.52
N LEU A 169 1.79 11.02 0.34
CA LEU A 169 2.03 10.00 -0.70
C LEU A 169 1.35 10.29 -2.05
N ILE A 170 2.13 10.60 -3.08
CA ILE A 170 1.63 10.78 -4.45
C ILE A 170 1.57 9.43 -5.20
N ALA A 171 0.45 8.73 -5.07
CA ALA A 171 0.29 7.35 -5.54
C ALA A 171 0.66 7.12 -7.02
N TRP A 172 0.38 8.05 -7.94
CA TRP A 172 0.76 7.86 -9.36
C TRP A 172 2.26 7.98 -9.60
N ARG A 173 2.99 8.77 -8.81
CA ARG A 173 4.45 8.82 -8.91
C ARG A 173 5.08 7.54 -8.39
N VAL A 174 4.54 6.96 -7.33
CA VAL A 174 4.97 5.62 -6.87
C VAL A 174 4.85 4.59 -7.99
N ARG A 175 3.77 4.63 -8.78
CA ARG A 175 3.59 3.76 -9.95
C ARG A 175 4.69 3.94 -10.99
N ASP A 176 5.05 5.17 -11.30
CA ASP A 176 6.11 5.46 -12.27
C ASP A 176 7.47 4.93 -11.81
N HIS A 177 7.80 5.10 -10.53
CA HIS A 177 9.04 4.58 -9.94
C HIS A 177 9.08 3.04 -9.96
N MET A 178 7.97 2.41 -9.59
CA MET A 178 7.90 0.95 -9.39
C MET A 178 7.66 0.16 -10.68
N ARG A 179 7.28 0.84 -11.77
CA ARG A 179 6.91 0.22 -13.06
C ARG A 179 7.95 -0.75 -13.59
N ALA A 180 9.23 -0.41 -13.49
CA ALA A 180 10.33 -1.21 -14.06
C ALA A 180 10.61 -2.49 -13.26
N HIS A 181 10.11 -2.58 -12.03
CA HIS A 181 10.42 -3.66 -11.07
C HIS A 181 9.26 -4.63 -10.85
N VAL A 182 8.18 -4.50 -11.62
CA VAL A 182 7.01 -5.39 -11.52
C VAL A 182 7.43 -6.83 -11.83
N GLY A 183 7.11 -7.74 -10.90
CA GLY A 183 7.47 -9.15 -10.99
C GLY A 183 8.81 -9.52 -10.35
N GLU A 184 9.62 -8.55 -9.93
CA GLU A 184 10.85 -8.79 -9.17
C GLU A 184 10.53 -9.09 -7.69
N SER A 185 11.45 -9.78 -7.00
CA SER A 185 11.39 -10.00 -5.54
C SER A 185 12.27 -8.98 -4.83
N VAL A 186 11.75 -7.76 -4.65
CA VAL A 186 12.52 -6.60 -4.19
C VAL A 186 11.76 -5.73 -3.19
N TYR A 187 12.52 -4.99 -2.40
CA TYR A 187 12.04 -3.90 -1.56
C TYR A 187 12.91 -2.65 -1.74
N VAL A 188 12.36 -1.49 -1.39
CA VAL A 188 13.03 -0.20 -1.62
C VAL A 188 13.81 0.27 -0.41
N VAL A 189 15.08 0.63 -0.62
CA VAL A 189 15.85 1.49 0.30
C VAL A 189 15.80 2.93 -0.23
N ASN A 190 15.29 3.85 0.58
CA ASN A 190 14.83 5.17 0.15
C ASN A 190 15.70 6.32 0.69
N CYS A 191 16.69 6.04 1.55
CA CYS A 191 17.61 7.04 2.06
C CYS A 191 19.07 6.60 1.92
N ASN A 192 19.92 7.50 1.43
CA ASN A 192 21.36 7.32 1.35
C ASN A 192 22.13 8.56 1.82
N LYS A 193 21.72 9.14 2.95
CA LYS A 193 22.29 10.38 3.48
C LYS A 193 23.80 10.29 3.76
N PHE A 194 24.28 9.11 4.16
CA PHE A 194 25.69 8.85 4.44
C PHE A 194 26.20 7.65 3.63
N PRO A 195 26.50 7.81 2.32
CA PRO A 195 26.85 6.68 1.44
C PRO A 195 28.11 5.91 1.84
N SER A 196 28.99 6.51 2.64
CA SER A 196 30.20 5.87 3.17
C SER A 196 29.95 5.08 4.45
N SER A 197 28.76 5.18 5.05
CA SER A 197 28.38 4.44 6.26
C SER A 197 27.92 3.03 5.89
N PRO A 198 28.31 1.99 6.67
CA PRO A 198 27.81 0.63 6.45
C PRO A 198 26.30 0.49 6.70
N ASN A 199 25.68 1.48 7.35
CA ASN A 199 24.24 1.48 7.64
C ASN A 199 23.40 2.06 6.49
N PHE A 200 24.02 2.54 5.41
CA PHE A 200 23.33 3.10 4.25
C PHE A 200 23.71 2.36 2.96
N PRO A 201 22.83 2.31 1.94
CA PRO A 201 21.46 2.85 1.94
C PRO A 201 20.52 2.05 2.84
N MET A 202 19.54 2.74 3.44
CA MET A 202 18.53 2.16 4.32
C MET A 202 17.12 2.57 3.91
N MET A 203 16.15 1.81 4.41
CA MET A 203 14.74 2.16 4.36
C MET A 203 14.43 3.07 5.56
N PHE A 204 13.80 4.21 5.31
CA PHE A 204 13.15 5.02 6.35
C PHE A 204 11.68 4.63 6.44
N GLY A 205 11.20 4.45 7.67
CA GLY A 205 9.85 3.95 7.98
C GLY A 205 8.69 4.80 7.47
N ALA A 206 8.88 6.09 7.17
CA ALA A 206 7.79 6.96 6.69
C ALA A 206 7.08 6.40 5.44
N VAL A 207 7.82 5.74 4.56
CA VAL A 207 7.29 4.99 3.42
C VAL A 207 8.12 3.73 3.19
N GLU A 208 7.52 2.56 3.35
CA GLU A 208 8.14 1.27 3.09
C GLU A 208 7.45 0.60 1.90
N VAL A 209 8.21 0.21 0.86
CA VAL A 209 7.67 -0.29 -0.42
C VAL A 209 8.20 -1.68 -0.71
N PHE A 210 7.29 -2.63 -0.95
CA PHE A 210 7.59 -4.04 -1.15
C PHE A 210 6.86 -4.59 -2.37
N SER A 211 7.55 -5.35 -3.21
CA SER A 211 6.89 -6.06 -4.30
C SER A 211 6.00 -7.20 -3.77
N ALA A 212 5.05 -7.65 -4.59
CA ALA A 212 4.21 -8.80 -4.26
C ALA A 212 5.04 -10.05 -3.90
N ALA A 213 6.13 -10.32 -4.63
CA ALA A 213 7.02 -11.44 -4.35
C ALA A 213 7.77 -11.28 -3.01
N ALA A 214 8.24 -10.07 -2.68
CA ALA A 214 8.84 -9.77 -1.39
C ALA A 214 7.87 -10.03 -0.22
N MET A 215 6.63 -9.55 -0.35
CA MET A 215 5.62 -9.77 0.69
C MET A 215 5.17 -11.23 0.81
N ASN A 216 5.17 -11.99 -0.29
CA ASN A 216 4.94 -13.44 -0.23
C ASN A 216 6.08 -14.17 0.50
N ALA A 217 7.34 -13.79 0.26
CA ALA A 217 8.49 -14.32 1.00
C ALA A 217 8.39 -13.98 2.50
N TYR A 218 8.07 -12.73 2.83
CA TYR A 218 7.86 -12.30 4.21
C TYR A 218 6.74 -13.07 4.90
N ALA A 219 5.58 -13.22 4.25
CA ALA A 219 4.47 -13.99 4.81
C ALA A 219 4.81 -15.47 5.11
N ALA A 220 5.68 -16.08 4.31
CA ALA A 220 6.12 -17.47 4.52
C ALA A 220 7.27 -17.60 5.54
N GLY A 221 8.04 -16.52 5.76
CA GLY A 221 9.34 -16.58 6.43
C GLY A 221 9.51 -15.69 7.66
N SER A 222 8.61 -14.73 7.93
CA SER A 222 8.76 -13.73 9.00
C SER A 222 8.96 -14.34 10.39
N TRP A 223 8.39 -15.52 10.65
CA TRP A 223 8.59 -16.25 11.90
C TRP A 223 10.07 -16.59 12.16
N LYS A 224 10.88 -16.83 11.12
CA LYS A 224 12.31 -17.07 11.25
C LYS A 224 13.04 -15.82 11.72
N CYS A 225 12.68 -14.66 11.16
CA CYS A 225 13.22 -13.37 11.58
C CYS A 225 12.94 -13.11 13.06
N GLY A 226 11.70 -13.37 13.50
CA GLY A 226 11.29 -13.25 14.90
C GLY A 226 12.07 -14.15 15.88
N GLN A 227 12.61 -15.27 15.41
CA GLN A 227 13.40 -16.20 16.23
C GLN A 227 14.91 -16.00 16.15
N GLN A 228 15.42 -15.55 15.00
CA GLN A 228 16.85 -15.62 14.69
C GLN A 228 17.53 -14.24 14.60
N LEU A 229 16.76 -13.15 14.44
CA LEU A 229 17.31 -11.80 14.43
C LEU A 229 17.24 -11.18 15.84
N PRO A 230 18.24 -10.39 16.25
CA PRO A 230 18.26 -9.72 17.57
C PRO A 230 17.43 -8.43 17.55
N TRP A 231 16.16 -8.52 17.17
CA TRP A 231 15.29 -7.38 16.86
C TRP A 231 14.80 -6.59 18.09
N GLY A 232 15.03 -7.08 19.31
CA GLY A 232 14.45 -6.50 20.52
C GLY A 232 14.77 -5.03 20.78
N SER A 233 15.86 -4.50 20.20
CA SER A 233 16.27 -3.10 20.32
C SER A 233 16.23 -2.33 18.99
N TRP A 234 15.55 -2.86 17.97
CA TRP A 234 15.49 -2.27 16.64
C TRP A 234 14.24 -1.41 16.45
N GLY A 235 14.34 -0.39 15.60
CA GLY A 235 13.19 0.29 15.00
C GLY A 235 12.53 -0.59 13.93
N GLU A 236 11.31 -0.25 13.49
CA GLU A 236 10.56 -1.10 12.57
C GLU A 236 11.20 -1.25 11.19
N ASP A 237 11.72 -0.15 10.66
CA ASP A 237 12.31 -0.08 9.32
C ASP A 237 13.64 -0.84 9.24
N TYR A 238 14.43 -0.75 10.31
CA TYR A 238 15.64 -1.53 10.50
C TYR A 238 15.32 -3.03 10.62
N TYR A 239 14.32 -3.40 11.43
CA TYR A 239 13.86 -4.79 11.50
C TYR A 239 13.39 -5.31 10.15
N MET A 240 12.56 -4.54 9.43
CA MET A 240 12.00 -4.96 8.16
C MET A 240 13.09 -5.13 7.10
N THR A 241 14.04 -4.18 7.03
CA THR A 241 15.22 -4.26 6.16
C THR A 241 15.99 -5.56 6.41
N HIS A 242 16.35 -5.83 7.67
CA HIS A 242 17.15 -7.02 8.00
C HIS A 242 16.37 -8.32 7.83
N CYS A 243 15.06 -8.33 8.05
CA CYS A 243 14.24 -9.51 7.77
C CYS A 243 14.13 -9.78 6.27
N MET A 244 13.94 -8.75 5.44
CA MET A 244 13.90 -8.91 3.98
C MET A 244 15.22 -9.45 3.43
N ASP A 245 16.37 -8.94 3.90
CA ASP A 245 17.68 -9.50 3.55
C ASP A 245 17.81 -10.97 3.98
N PHE A 246 17.42 -11.26 5.22
CA PHE A 246 17.49 -12.61 5.78
C PHE A 246 16.65 -13.61 4.98
N LEU A 247 15.54 -13.15 4.39
CA LEU A 247 14.68 -13.95 3.53
C LEU A 247 15.14 -13.98 2.06
N GLY A 248 16.25 -13.32 1.73
CA GLY A 248 16.81 -13.30 0.38
C GLY A 248 16.07 -12.39 -0.61
N VAL A 249 15.30 -11.42 -0.11
CA VAL A 249 14.64 -10.41 -0.94
C VAL A 249 15.66 -9.35 -1.37
N GLY A 250 15.65 -8.98 -2.65
CA GLY A 250 16.60 -8.01 -3.19
C GLY A 250 16.33 -6.57 -2.73
N ARG A 251 17.39 -5.77 -2.64
CA ARG A 251 17.31 -4.32 -2.41
C ARG A 251 17.32 -3.58 -3.73
N ILE A 252 16.40 -2.65 -3.92
CA ILE A 252 16.50 -1.60 -4.96
C ILE A 252 16.65 -0.24 -4.31
N GLY A 253 17.57 0.57 -4.82
CA GLY A 253 17.79 1.94 -4.34
C GLY A 253 16.95 2.92 -5.12
N ASP A 254 16.04 3.61 -4.43
CA ASP A 254 15.25 4.69 -5.02
C ASP A 254 15.15 5.85 -4.01
N PHE A 255 16.12 6.76 -4.10
CA PHE A 255 16.24 7.90 -3.19
C PHE A 255 15.34 9.08 -3.58
N ALA A 256 14.49 8.89 -4.59
CA ALA A 256 13.46 9.84 -4.98
C ALA A 256 12.06 9.34 -4.64
N ILE A 257 11.89 8.10 -4.17
CA ILE A 257 10.57 7.64 -3.71
C ILE A 257 10.08 8.43 -2.46
N LEU A 258 11.02 8.96 -1.67
CA LEU A 258 10.75 9.65 -0.41
C LEU A 258 11.68 10.87 -0.24
N GLY A 259 11.10 12.06 -0.12
CA GLY A 259 11.74 13.26 0.39
C GLY A 259 11.48 13.41 1.89
N ASP A 260 12.47 13.11 2.71
CA ASP A 260 12.36 13.10 4.18
C ASP A 260 13.27 14.14 4.81
N ASN A 261 12.74 14.97 5.73
CA ASN A 261 13.52 16.02 6.43
C ASN A 261 14.70 15.48 7.26
N MET A 262 14.65 14.23 7.70
CA MET A 262 15.75 13.55 8.39
C MET A 262 16.76 12.94 7.41
N CYS A 263 16.38 12.72 6.14
CA CYS A 263 17.26 12.24 5.07
C CYS A 263 17.82 13.41 4.22
N THR A 264 17.09 13.84 3.20
CA THR A 264 17.51 14.80 2.15
C THR A 264 16.66 16.08 2.10
N GLY A 265 15.56 16.16 2.85
CA GLY A 265 14.61 17.25 2.83
C GLY A 265 13.31 16.92 2.08
N ALA A 266 12.19 17.50 2.54
CA ALA A 266 10.87 17.33 1.94
C ALA A 266 10.47 18.55 1.10
N ASN A 267 10.94 18.62 -0.15
CA ASN A 267 10.57 19.69 -1.09
C ASN A 267 9.30 19.33 -1.90
N CYS A 268 8.13 19.75 -1.44
CA CYS A 268 6.85 19.44 -2.08
C CYS A 268 6.66 20.00 -3.50
N ALA A 269 7.52 20.91 -3.95
CA ALA A 269 7.52 21.42 -5.32
C ALA A 269 8.25 20.48 -6.32
N ASP A 270 8.94 19.44 -5.82
CA ASP A 270 9.56 18.44 -6.67
C ASP A 270 8.50 17.67 -7.47
N THR A 271 8.74 17.48 -8.76
CA THR A 271 7.79 16.84 -9.69
C THR A 271 7.98 15.34 -9.85
N PHE A 272 9.11 14.82 -9.38
CA PHE A 272 9.49 13.41 -9.47
C PHE A 272 9.25 12.69 -8.15
N VAL A 273 9.59 13.31 -7.01
CA VAL A 273 9.51 12.66 -5.69
C VAL A 273 8.11 12.14 -5.38
N ALA A 274 8.00 10.89 -4.95
CA ALA A 274 6.71 10.22 -4.78
C ALA A 274 6.07 10.40 -3.40
N SER A 275 6.83 10.76 -2.38
CA SER A 275 6.32 11.03 -1.03
C SER A 275 7.12 12.07 -0.29
N PHE A 276 6.49 12.81 0.62
CA PHE A 276 7.13 13.86 1.42
C PHE A 276 6.82 13.71 2.90
N HIS A 277 7.83 13.77 3.76
CA HIS A 277 7.66 13.54 5.20
C HIS A 277 8.61 14.42 6.05
N PRO A 278 8.21 14.88 7.25
CA PRO A 278 6.88 14.78 7.89
C PRO A 278 5.99 16.03 7.74
N PHE A 279 4.66 15.82 7.75
CA PHE A 279 3.62 16.86 7.76
C PHE A 279 2.45 16.50 8.70
N LYS A 280 2.59 16.84 9.99
CA LYS A 280 1.65 16.43 11.06
C LYS A 280 0.37 17.25 11.13
N ASP A 281 0.39 18.46 10.59
CA ASP A 281 -0.74 19.38 10.57
C ASP A 281 -1.51 19.27 9.25
N ILE A 282 -2.84 19.29 9.31
CA ILE A 282 -3.73 19.17 8.14
C ILE A 282 -3.42 20.25 7.10
N GLY A 283 -3.23 21.50 7.53
CA GLY A 283 -2.92 22.61 6.64
C GLY A 283 -1.60 22.38 5.89
N SER A 284 -0.52 22.08 6.61
CA SER A 284 0.78 21.81 6.00
C SER A 284 0.79 20.57 5.09
N TRP A 285 0.08 19.50 5.47
CA TRP A 285 -0.04 18.29 4.65
C TRP A 285 -0.75 18.59 3.33
N PHE A 286 -1.88 19.30 3.37
CA PHE A 286 -2.62 19.64 2.15
C PHE A 286 -1.98 20.75 1.33
N GLN A 287 -1.19 21.64 1.94
CA GLN A 287 -0.34 22.57 1.21
C GLN A 287 0.73 21.81 0.41
N CYS A 288 1.39 20.83 1.05
CA CYS A 288 2.37 19.98 0.37
C CYS A 288 1.73 19.16 -0.76
N TRP A 289 0.60 18.50 -0.48
CA TRP A 289 -0.19 17.78 -1.48
C TRP A 289 -0.58 18.68 -2.66
N GLY A 290 -1.12 19.87 -2.40
CA GLY A 290 -1.52 20.81 -3.44
C GLY A 290 -0.34 21.22 -4.34
N GLN A 291 0.83 21.47 -3.77
CA GLN A 291 2.05 21.76 -4.53
C GLN A 291 2.51 20.57 -5.37
N ALA A 292 2.59 19.38 -4.78
CA ALA A 292 3.05 18.17 -5.45
C ALA A 292 2.08 17.68 -6.55
N THR A 293 0.81 18.07 -6.48
CA THR A 293 -0.22 17.64 -7.45
C THR A 293 -0.60 18.72 -8.46
N ALA A 294 0.01 19.91 -8.40
CA ALA A 294 -0.28 21.01 -9.29
C ALA A 294 0.04 20.66 -10.77
N PRO A 295 -0.89 20.89 -11.72
CA PRO A 295 -0.61 20.73 -13.14
C PRO A 295 0.47 21.73 -13.60
N GLY A 296 1.63 21.25 -14.08
CA GLY A 296 2.59 22.10 -14.81
C GLY A 296 3.94 22.42 -14.15
N GLY A 297 4.47 21.59 -13.26
CA GLY A 297 5.89 21.69 -12.91
C GLY A 297 6.79 21.28 -14.11
N PRO A 298 7.99 21.87 -14.28
CA PRO A 298 8.82 21.61 -15.44
C PRO A 298 9.16 20.12 -15.56
N PRO A 299 9.24 19.55 -16.79
CA PRO A 299 9.77 18.21 -16.96
C PRO A 299 11.20 18.22 -16.42
N SER A 300 11.49 17.39 -15.41
CA SER A 300 12.87 17.22 -14.97
C SER A 300 13.65 16.64 -16.15
N THR A 301 14.65 17.38 -16.58
CA THR A 301 15.65 16.91 -17.52
C THR A 301 16.41 15.77 -16.84
N ARG A 302 16.44 14.61 -17.51
CA ARG A 302 17.20 13.41 -17.13
C ARG A 302 18.67 13.73 -16.86
#